data_AF-A0A7N9CD45-F1
#
_entry.id   AF-A0A7N9CD45-F1
#
_cell.length_a   1.000
_cell.length_b   1.000
_cell.length_c   1.000
_cell.angle_alpha   90.00
_cell.angle_beta   90.00
_cell.angle_gamma   90.00
#
_symmetry.space_group_name_H-M   'P 1'
#
loop_
_entity.id
_entity.type
_entity.pdbx_description
1 polymer ?
#
loop_
_entity_poly.entity_id
_entity_poly.type
_entity_poly.pdbx_seq_one_letter_code
_entity_poly.pdbx_strand_id
1 'polypeptide(L)'
;IKLQELWDYVKRPSLHLIGIPESDRENGTNLENTLQDIIQENFPNLARQANIQIQEIQRTTQRYSSRRATPRHIIVRFAKFEMKEKVLRAAREKGRVTHKGKSIRLTVDLSAETLQARREWGPIF
;
A
#
# COMPACT_ATOMS: atom_id res chain seq x y z
N ILE A 1 1.58 -23.52 -14.23
CA ILE A 1 1.23 -22.28 -13.49
C ILE A 1 1.34 -21.13 -14.48
N LYS A 2 0.30 -20.30 -14.62
CA LYS A 2 0.28 -19.19 -15.58
C LYS A 2 1.13 -18.04 -15.04
N LEU A 3 1.81 -17.28 -15.90
CA LEU A 3 2.69 -16.17 -15.50
C LEU A 3 1.98 -15.14 -14.58
N GLN A 4 0.70 -14.89 -14.84
CA GLN A 4 -0.18 -14.04 -14.02
C GLN A 4 -0.27 -14.52 -12.56
N GLU A 5 -0.52 -15.82 -12.34
CA GLU A 5 -0.67 -16.41 -11.01
C GLU A 5 0.63 -16.32 -10.21
N LEU A 6 1.78 -16.50 -10.88
CA LEU A 6 3.09 -16.34 -10.26
C LEU A 6 3.33 -14.89 -9.82
N TRP A 7 3.00 -13.91 -10.67
CA TRP A 7 3.15 -12.51 -10.31
C TRP A 7 2.24 -12.10 -9.16
N ASP A 8 0.98 -12.54 -9.17
CA ASP A 8 0.04 -12.28 -8.07
C ASP A 8 0.51 -12.95 -6.77
N TYR A 9 1.09 -14.15 -6.86
CA TYR A 9 1.69 -14.82 -5.71
C TYR A 9 2.86 -14.04 -5.12
N VAL A 10 3.79 -13.57 -5.96
CA VAL A 10 4.95 -12.76 -5.54
C VAL A 10 4.50 -11.43 -4.92
N LYS A 11 3.45 -10.80 -5.48
CA LYS A 11 2.90 -9.52 -5.02
C LYS A 11 1.93 -9.64 -3.85
N ARG A 12 1.52 -10.86 -3.50
CA ARG A 12 0.53 -11.13 -2.44
C ARG A 12 0.80 -10.40 -1.11
N PRO A 13 2.03 -10.39 -0.56
CA PRO A 13 2.33 -9.70 0.69
C PRO A 13 2.49 -8.18 0.53
N SER A 14 2.29 -7.63 -0.68
CA SER A 14 2.48 -6.21 -0.97
C SER A 14 1.16 -5.44 -1.02
N LEU A 15 1.19 -4.18 -0.61
CA LEU A 15 0.13 -3.21 -0.84
C LEU A 15 0.68 -1.89 -1.39
N HIS A 16 -0.18 -1.13 -2.05
CA HIS A 16 0.08 0.24 -2.48
C HIS A 16 -0.51 1.23 -1.50
N LEU A 17 0.30 2.21 -1.13
CA LEU A 17 -0.09 3.38 -0.38
C LEU A 17 -0.05 4.60 -1.31
N ILE A 18 -1.19 5.27 -1.43
CA ILE A 18 -1.43 6.33 -2.42
C ILE A 18 -1.82 7.63 -1.69
N GLY A 19 -1.28 8.75 -2.16
CA GLY A 19 -1.58 10.09 -1.64
C GLY A 19 -0.59 10.60 -0.59
N ILE A 20 0.54 9.92 -0.40
CA ILE A 20 1.61 10.38 0.49
C ILE A 20 2.48 11.41 -0.25
N PRO A 21 2.64 12.65 0.26
CA PRO A 21 3.52 13.65 -0.33
C PRO A 21 4.95 13.15 -0.49
N GLU A 22 5.66 13.59 -1.53
CA GLU A 22 7.08 13.32 -1.72
C GLU A 22 7.91 14.17 -0.73
N SER A 23 9.11 13.70 -0.41
CA SER A 23 10.10 14.44 0.39
C SER A 23 11.46 14.39 -0.28
N ASP A 24 12.19 15.51 -0.31
CA ASP A 24 13.52 15.58 -0.93
C ASP A 24 14.56 14.68 -0.22
N ARG A 25 14.31 14.35 1.05
CA ARG A 25 15.16 13.45 1.87
C ARG A 25 14.49 12.12 2.15
N GLU A 26 13.62 11.66 1.24
CA GLU A 26 12.94 10.39 1.41
C GLU A 26 13.90 9.20 1.32
N ASN A 27 13.81 8.30 2.29
CA ASN A 27 14.55 7.04 2.35
C ASN A 27 13.66 5.95 2.98
N GLY A 28 14.16 4.71 3.04
CA GLY A 28 13.42 3.58 3.60
C GLY A 28 12.92 3.85 5.02
N THR A 29 13.79 4.34 5.91
CA THR A 29 13.44 4.62 7.31
C THR A 29 12.34 5.66 7.45
N ASN A 30 12.39 6.75 6.68
CA ASN A 30 11.34 7.78 6.71
C ASN A 30 9.99 7.26 6.19
N LEU A 31 10.01 6.34 5.21
CA LEU A 31 8.82 5.67 4.72
C LEU A 31 8.25 4.67 5.75
N GLU A 32 9.10 3.93 6.45
CA GLU A 32 8.67 3.04 7.54
C GLU A 32 8.00 3.83 8.67
N ASN A 33 8.60 4.95 9.08
CA ASN A 33 8.01 5.87 10.06
C ASN A 33 6.66 6.40 9.59
N THR A 34 6.54 6.77 8.31
CA THR A 34 5.27 7.21 7.71
C THR A 34 4.20 6.11 7.79
N LEU A 35 4.57 4.84 7.54
CA LEU A 35 3.64 3.73 7.69
C LEU A 35 3.22 3.53 9.15
N GLN A 36 4.15 3.66 10.10
CA GLN A 36 3.85 3.58 11.52
C GLN A 36 2.89 4.70 11.96
N ASP A 37 3.13 5.94 11.54
CA ASP A 37 2.25 7.08 11.79
C ASP A 37 0.82 6.80 11.29
N ILE A 38 0.67 6.27 10.07
CA ILE A 38 -0.63 5.91 9.49
C ILE A 38 -1.30 4.82 10.33
N ILE A 39 -0.57 3.80 10.75
CA ILE A 39 -1.13 2.69 11.52
C ILE A 39 -1.57 3.18 12.91
N GLN A 40 -0.80 4.04 13.55
CA GLN A 40 -1.18 4.64 14.83
C GLN A 40 -2.40 5.56 14.70
N GLU A 41 -2.43 6.42 13.68
CA GLU A 41 -3.53 7.36 13.41
C GLU A 41 -4.83 6.61 13.08
N ASN A 42 -4.76 5.50 12.34
CA ASN A 42 -5.94 4.86 11.77
C ASN A 42 -6.36 3.56 12.45
N PHE A 43 -5.39 2.76 12.90
CA PHE A 43 -5.57 1.37 13.31
C PHE A 43 -4.94 1.09 14.70
N PRO A 44 -5.43 1.74 15.77
CA PRO A 44 -4.81 1.64 17.11
C PRO A 44 -4.71 0.20 17.62
N ASN A 45 -5.65 -0.67 17.26
CA ASN A 45 -5.61 -2.09 17.60
C ASN A 45 -4.42 -2.83 16.98
N LEU A 46 -4.04 -2.46 15.75
CA LEU A 46 -2.87 -3.03 15.07
C LEU A 46 -1.57 -2.43 15.63
N ALA A 47 -1.57 -1.13 15.95
CA ALA A 47 -0.42 -0.47 16.55
C ALA A 47 0.00 -1.14 17.87
N ARG A 48 -0.95 -1.58 18.69
CA ARG A 48 -0.69 -2.27 19.96
C ARG A 48 -0.09 -3.67 19.80
N GLN A 49 -0.26 -4.31 18.66
CA GLN A 49 0.21 -5.69 18.44
C GLN A 49 1.71 -5.78 18.15
N ALA A 50 2.40 -4.65 17.91
CA ALA A 50 3.86 -4.51 17.72
C ALA A 50 4.53 -5.53 16.77
N ASN A 51 3.76 -6.19 15.90
CA ASN A 51 4.19 -7.34 15.10
C ASN A 51 4.27 -7.05 13.60
N ILE A 52 4.26 -5.77 13.23
CA ILE A 52 4.23 -5.33 11.84
C ILE A 52 5.65 -5.35 11.30
N GLN A 53 6.01 -6.48 10.69
CA GLN A 53 7.30 -6.69 10.06
C GLN A 53 7.24 -6.32 8.58
N ILE A 54 8.02 -5.33 8.19
CA ILE A 54 8.18 -4.86 6.81
C ILE A 54 9.43 -5.53 6.25
N GLN A 55 9.31 -6.12 5.07
CA GLN A 55 10.46 -6.66 4.34
C GLN A 55 11.10 -5.57 3.47
N GLU A 56 10.28 -4.76 2.83
CA GLU A 56 10.73 -3.69 1.94
C GLU A 56 9.66 -2.60 1.87
N ILE A 57 10.08 -1.35 1.86
CA ILE A 57 9.22 -0.21 1.57
C ILE A 57 9.96 0.75 0.64
N GLN A 58 9.30 1.12 -0.45
CA GLN A 58 9.89 2.02 -1.43
C GLN A 58 8.82 2.71 -2.26
N ARG A 59 9.15 3.85 -2.84
CA ARG A 59 8.35 4.42 -3.93
C ARG A 59 8.46 3.52 -5.15
N THR A 60 7.38 3.46 -5.92
CA THR A 60 7.44 2.86 -7.26
C THR A 60 8.56 3.52 -8.07
N THR A 61 9.42 2.70 -8.67
CA THR A 61 10.64 3.09 -9.41
C THR A 61 10.40 3.93 -10.66
N GLN A 62 9.15 4.24 -11.00
CA GLN A 62 8.83 5.15 -12.08
C GLN A 62 9.50 6.50 -11.81
N ARG A 63 10.31 6.96 -12.79
CA ARG A 63 11.09 8.20 -12.67
C ARG A 63 10.18 9.33 -12.20
N TYR A 64 10.58 9.99 -11.11
CA TYR A 64 9.97 11.24 -10.70
C TYR A 64 10.15 12.23 -11.85
N SER A 65 9.03 12.64 -12.45
CA SER A 65 8.98 13.67 -13.47
C SER A 65 8.36 14.88 -12.83
N SER A 66 9.02 16.04 -12.92
CA SER A 66 8.49 17.33 -12.46
C SER A 66 7.15 17.70 -13.10
N ARG A 67 6.76 17.03 -14.20
CA ARG A 67 5.46 17.19 -14.86
C ARG A 67 4.31 16.43 -14.18
N ARG A 68 4.60 15.56 -13.20
CA ARG A 68 3.56 14.78 -12.52
C ARG A 68 3.01 15.56 -11.33
N ALA A 69 1.72 15.91 -11.40
CA ALA A 69 1.02 16.60 -10.31
C ALA A 69 0.72 15.69 -9.10
N THR A 70 0.75 14.37 -9.26
CA THR A 70 0.42 13.39 -8.21
C THR A 70 1.67 12.73 -7.63
N PRO A 71 1.78 12.58 -6.30
CA PRO A 71 2.88 11.82 -5.69
C PRO A 71 2.98 10.38 -6.19
N ARG A 72 4.18 9.80 -6.24
CA ARG A 72 4.36 8.38 -6.60
C ARG A 72 3.74 7.48 -5.54
N HIS A 73 3.33 6.28 -5.92
CA HIS A 73 2.81 5.32 -4.95
C HIS A 73 3.98 4.74 -4.14
N ILE A 74 3.69 4.36 -2.90
CA ILE A 74 4.63 3.58 -2.08
C ILE A 74 4.16 2.13 -2.13
N ILE A 75 5.08 1.22 -2.44
CA ILE A 75 4.88 -0.22 -2.27
C ILE A 75 5.42 -0.60 -0.91
N VAL A 76 4.57 -1.22 -0.10
CA VAL A 76 4.95 -1.82 1.18
C VAL A 76 4.85 -3.33 1.02
N ARG A 77 5.97 -4.03 1.19
CA ARG A 77 6.03 -5.49 1.23
C ARG A 77 6.17 -5.94 2.67
N PHE A 78 5.16 -6.66 3.16
CA PHE A 78 5.20 -7.23 4.50
C PHE A 78 5.96 -8.55 4.51
N ALA A 79 6.57 -8.90 5.64
CA ALA A 79 7.20 -10.21 5.82
C ALA A 79 6.18 -11.36 5.77
N LYS A 80 4.93 -11.07 6.18
CA LYS A 80 3.82 -12.03 6.25
C LYS A 80 2.60 -11.49 5.52
N PHE A 81 2.00 -12.29 4.63
CA PHE A 81 0.84 -11.84 3.85
C PHE A 81 -0.38 -11.59 4.74
N GLU A 82 -0.51 -12.32 5.84
CA GLU A 82 -1.59 -12.19 6.83
C GLU A 82 -1.60 -10.79 7.44
N MET A 83 -0.41 -10.19 7.63
CA MET A 83 -0.30 -8.83 8.15
C MET A 83 -0.88 -7.82 7.18
N LYS A 84 -0.53 -7.95 5.90
CA LYS A 84 -1.09 -7.12 4.82
C LYS A 84 -2.61 -7.26 4.73
N GLU A 85 -3.15 -8.47 4.91
CA GLU A 85 -4.60 -8.69 4.91
C GLU A 85 -5.30 -8.03 6.10
N LYS A 86 -4.72 -8.10 7.30
CA LYS A 86 -5.23 -7.40 8.49
C LYS A 86 -5.28 -5.89 8.28
N VAL A 87 -4.22 -5.30 7.73
CA VAL A 87 -4.17 -3.85 7.43
C VAL A 87 -5.25 -3.46 6.43
N LEU A 88 -5.40 -4.21 5.33
CA LEU A 88 -6.44 -3.91 4.34
C LEU A 88 -7.86 -4.09 4.87
N ARG A 89 -8.08 -5.10 5.74
CA ARG A 89 -9.38 -5.31 6.39
C ARG A 89 -9.72 -4.14 7.29
N ALA A 90 -8.79 -3.73 8.16
CA ALA A 90 -8.96 -2.58 9.04
C ALA A 90 -9.22 -1.29 8.24
N ALA A 91 -8.52 -1.10 7.12
CA ALA A 91 -8.75 0.04 6.22
C ALA A 91 -10.17 0.05 5.63
N ARG A 92 -10.70 -1.11 5.23
CA ARG A 92 -12.07 -1.25 4.71
C ARG A 92 -13.11 -0.99 5.78
N GLU A 93 -12.93 -1.55 6.98
CA GLU A 93 -13.84 -1.38 8.12
C GLU A 93 -13.89 0.09 8.58
N LYS A 94 -12.75 0.78 8.59
CA LYS A 94 -12.69 2.21 8.91
C LYS A 94 -13.31 3.10 7.84
N GLY A 95 -13.26 2.68 6.58
CA GLY A 95 -13.71 3.44 5.41
C GLY A 95 -12.74 4.56 5.01
N ARG A 96 -12.53 5.57 5.85
CA ARG A 96 -11.62 6.70 5.59
C ARG A 96 -10.30 6.52 6.32
N VAL A 97 -9.21 6.46 5.56
CA VAL A 97 -7.83 6.41 6.07
C VAL A 97 -7.15 7.74 5.82
N THR A 98 -6.43 8.26 6.82
CA THR A 98 -5.74 9.54 6.76
C THR A 98 -4.26 9.45 7.11
N HIS A 99 -3.48 10.41 6.64
CA HIS A 99 -2.10 10.64 7.10
C HIS A 99 -1.97 12.14 7.38
N LYS A 100 -1.71 12.50 8.63
CA LYS A 100 -1.65 13.91 9.08
C LYS A 100 -2.93 14.67 8.67
N GLY A 101 -4.08 14.03 8.87
CA GLY A 101 -5.40 14.57 8.54
C GLY A 101 -5.78 14.58 7.04
N LYS A 102 -4.86 14.26 6.12
CA LYS A 102 -5.16 14.19 4.67
C LYS A 102 -5.61 12.79 4.29
N SER A 103 -6.63 12.67 3.45
CA SER A 103 -7.13 11.36 3.01
C SER A 103 -6.10 10.64 2.14
N ILE A 104 -5.89 9.36 2.41
CA ILE A 104 -5.00 8.47 1.67
C ILE A 104 -5.75 7.20 1.26
N ARG A 105 -5.14 6.39 0.38
CA ARG A 105 -5.73 5.11 -0.04
C ARG A 105 -4.73 3.98 0.13
N LEU A 106 -5.23 2.86 0.65
CA LEU A 106 -4.52 1.59 0.75
C LEU A 106 -5.17 0.60 -0.23
N THR A 107 -4.39 0.07 -1.17
CA THR A 107 -4.90 -0.88 -2.18
C THR A 107 -3.98 -2.09 -2.31
N VAL A 108 -4.53 -3.20 -2.80
CA VAL A 108 -3.74 -4.41 -3.11
C VAL A 108 -2.74 -4.15 -4.24
N ASP A 109 -1.55 -4.76 -4.17
CA ASP A 109 -0.66 -4.90 -5.32
C ASP A 109 -1.08 -6.14 -6.12
N LEU A 110 -1.42 -5.95 -7.38
CA LEU A 110 -1.92 -6.97 -8.30
C LEU A 110 -1.18 -6.86 -9.63
N SER A 111 -1.11 -7.96 -10.38
CA SER A 111 -0.66 -7.98 -11.77
C SER A 111 -1.56 -7.11 -12.66
N ALA A 112 -1.03 -6.69 -13.81
CA ALA A 112 -1.77 -5.87 -14.76
C ALA A 112 -3.00 -6.61 -15.31
N GLU A 113 -2.85 -7.91 -15.56
CA GLU A 113 -3.90 -8.81 -16.05
C GLU A 113 -5.03 -8.93 -15.03
N THR A 114 -4.70 -9.13 -13.74
CA THR A 114 -5.71 -9.22 -12.68
C THR A 114 -6.39 -7.87 -12.42
N LEU A 115 -5.65 -6.76 -12.53
CA LEU A 115 -6.23 -5.42 -12.47
C LEU A 115 -7.20 -5.16 -13.64
N GLN A 116 -6.86 -5.62 -14.84
CA GLN A 116 -7.70 -5.47 -16.03
C GLN A 116 -8.99 -6.29 -15.89
N ALA A 117 -8.88 -7.57 -15.55
CA ALA A 117 -10.05 -8.42 -15.29
C ALA A 117 -10.98 -7.80 -14.23
N ARG A 118 -10.42 -7.24 -13.14
CA ARG A 118 -11.23 -6.56 -12.11
C ARG A 118 -11.99 -5.33 -12.63
N ARG A 119 -11.43 -4.59 -13.59
CA ARG A 119 -12.11 -3.43 -14.19
C ARG A 119 -13.28 -3.85 -15.06
N GLU A 120 -13.16 -4.99 -15.74
CA GLU A 120 -14.23 -5.55 -16.58
C GLU A 120 -15.45 -5.99 -15.77
N TRP A 121 -15.26 -6.37 -14.49
CA TRP A 121 -16.37 -6.61 -13.55
C TRP A 121 -17.02 -5.34 -13.00
N GLY A 122 -16.42 -4.16 -13.23
CA GLY A 122 -16.89 -2.88 -12.68
C GLY A 122 -18.32 -2.50 -13.06
N PRO A 123 -18.78 -2.69 -14.32
CA PRO A 123 -20.16 -2.38 -14.72
C PRO A 123 -21.23 -3.35 -14.20
N ILE A 124 -20.82 -4.49 -13.63
CA ILE A 124 -21.74 -5.54 -13.17
C ILE A 124 -22.27 -5.26 -11.75
N PHE A 125 -21.55 -4.45 -10.97
CA PHE A 125 -21.84 -4.11 -9.58
C PHE A 125 -21.86 -2.60 -9.36
#